data_AF-A0A843B020-F1
#
_entry.id   AF-A0A843B020-F1
#
_cell.length_a   1.000
_cell.length_b   1.000
_cell.length_c   1.000
_cell.angle_alpha   90.00
_cell.angle_beta   90.00
_cell.angle_gamma   90.00
#
_symmetry.space_group_name_H-M   'P 1'
#
loop_
_entity.id
_entity.type
_entity.pdbx_description
1 polymer ?
#
loop_
_entity_poly.entity_id
_entity_poly.type
_entity_poly.pdbx_seq_one_letter_code
_entity_poly.pdbx_strand_id
1 'polypeptide(L)'
;EAPLMPQIGKRLGIVLAPRGKMPKPIPPGADPKPMIDNLRKSVSIRTKDRKTFQAPVGTADMAPEEIAENVDAILKRVIGKLEKGKMNIDSAYVKTTMGPSERLI
;
A
#
# COMPACT_ATOMS: atom_id res chain seq x y z
N GLU A 1 -20.55 -0.65 -19.07
CA GLU A 1 -19.16 -0.28 -19.49
C GLU A 1 -18.76 1.03 -18.82
N ALA A 2 -17.46 1.25 -18.57
CA ALA A 2 -16.96 2.47 -17.91
C ALA A 2 -16.54 3.53 -18.96
N PRO A 3 -17.42 4.50 -19.31
CA PRO A 3 -17.23 5.38 -20.47
C PRO A 3 -16.03 6.34 -20.33
N LEU A 4 -15.55 6.56 -19.11
CA LEU A 4 -14.50 7.54 -18.81
C LEU A 4 -13.08 6.97 -18.92
N MET A 5 -12.91 5.64 -19.00
CA MET A 5 -11.58 5.01 -19.01
C MET A 5 -10.68 5.45 -20.17
N PRO A 6 -11.17 5.60 -21.43
CA PRO A 6 -10.35 6.10 -22.53
C PRO A 6 -9.82 7.53 -22.29
N GLN A 7 -10.64 8.40 -21.70
CA GLN A 7 -10.25 9.78 -21.41
C GLN A 7 -9.25 9.86 -20.24
N ILE A 8 -9.47 9.05 -19.20
CA ILE A 8 -8.57 8.92 -18.04
C ILE A 8 -7.21 8.38 -18.48
N GLY A 9 -7.18 7.35 -19.33
CA GLY A 9 -5.94 6.80 -19.88
C GLY A 9 -5.13 7.85 -20.64
N LYS A 10 -5.79 8.65 -21.50
CA LYS A 10 -5.13 9.69 -22.30
C LYS A 10 -4.59 10.85 -21.45
N ARG A 11 -5.37 11.35 -20.48
CA ARG A 11 -5.01 12.54 -19.68
C ARG A 11 -4.19 12.21 -18.43
N LEU A 12 -4.65 11.24 -17.65
CA LEU A 12 -4.06 10.92 -16.34
C LEU A 12 -3.04 9.78 -16.42
N GLY A 13 -3.06 8.97 -17.49
CA GLY A 13 -2.14 7.85 -17.66
C GLY A 13 -0.66 8.28 -17.64
N ILE A 14 -0.32 9.41 -18.27
CA ILE A 14 1.05 9.94 -18.34
C ILE A 14 1.62 10.18 -16.93
N VAL A 15 0.79 10.66 -15.98
CA VAL A 15 1.22 11.01 -14.62
C VAL A 15 1.07 9.84 -13.64
N LEU A 16 -0.01 9.06 -13.77
CA LEU A 16 -0.35 8.01 -12.82
C LEU A 16 0.35 6.68 -13.12
N ALA A 17 0.71 6.40 -14.37
CA ALA A 17 1.40 5.16 -14.74
C ALA A 17 2.79 5.03 -14.09
N PRO A 18 3.68 6.05 -14.16
CA PRO A 18 5.00 5.97 -13.52
C PRO A 18 4.90 5.83 -11.99
N ARG A 19 3.82 6.38 -11.40
CA ARG A 19 3.53 6.30 -9.96
C ARG A 19 2.87 4.98 -9.55
N GLY A 20 2.38 4.18 -10.50
CA GLY A 20 1.66 2.93 -10.22
C GLY A 20 0.30 3.13 -9.56
N LYS A 21 -0.31 4.31 -9.73
CA LYS A 21 -1.60 4.67 -9.12
C LYS A 21 -2.70 4.75 -10.18
N MET A 22 -2.74 3.77 -11.08
CA MET A 22 -3.77 3.74 -12.13
C MET A 22 -5.17 3.63 -11.51
N PRO A 23 -6.15 4.42 -11.96
CA PRO A 23 -7.52 4.33 -11.47
C PRO A 23 -8.13 2.96 -11.76
N LYS A 24 -8.90 2.45 -10.79
CA LYS A 24 -9.68 1.22 -10.97
C LYS A 24 -11.08 1.59 -11.47
N PRO A 25 -11.59 0.97 -12.54
CA PRO A 25 -12.93 1.24 -13.03
C PRO A 25 -13.98 0.88 -11.98
N ILE A 26 -15.02 1.71 -11.88
CA ILE A 26 -16.22 1.42 -11.10
C ILE A 26 -17.30 0.94 -12.08
N PRO A 27 -17.98 -0.19 -11.81
CA PRO A 27 -19.11 -0.65 -12.63
C PRO A 27 -20.25 0.39 -12.64
N PRO A 28 -20.93 0.59 -13.77
CA PRO A 28 -22.10 1.48 -13.81
C PRO A 28 -23.19 0.96 -12.87
N GLY A 29 -23.73 1.85 -12.02
CA GLY A 29 -24.81 1.52 -11.08
C GLY A 29 -24.38 0.86 -9.76
N ALA A 30 -23.09 0.57 -9.56
CA ALA A 30 -22.58 0.13 -8.27
C ALA A 30 -22.39 1.32 -7.31
N ASP A 31 -22.75 1.16 -6.03
CA ASP A 31 -22.44 2.15 -4.99
C ASP A 31 -20.92 2.25 -4.80
N PRO A 32 -20.30 3.42 -5.00
CA PRO A 32 -18.87 3.59 -4.81
C PRO A 32 -18.46 3.64 -3.34
N LYS A 33 -19.38 3.87 -2.40
CA LYS A 33 -19.07 4.11 -0.98
C LYS A 33 -18.25 2.99 -0.33
N PRO A 34 -18.62 1.69 -0.47
CA PRO A 34 -17.81 0.60 0.11
C PRO A 34 -16.40 0.52 -0.48
N MET A 35 -16.26 0.82 -1.78
CA MET A 35 -14.97 0.81 -2.46
C MET A 35 -14.08 1.96 -1.96
N ILE A 36 -14.66 3.14 -1.75
CA ILE A 36 -13.96 4.32 -1.23
C ILE A 36 -13.48 4.06 0.21
N ASP A 37 -14.35 3.54 1.07
CA ASP A 37 -14.03 3.29 2.47
C ASP A 37 -12.91 2.25 2.63
N ASN A 38 -12.93 1.22 1.78
CA ASN A 38 -11.83 0.25 1.71
C ASN A 38 -10.52 0.87 1.23
N LEU A 39 -10.57 1.72 0.20
CA LEU A 39 -9.37 2.37 -0.33
C LEU A 39 -8.76 3.35 0.67
N ARG A 40 -9.57 4.05 1.47
CA ARG A 40 -9.11 4.98 2.53
C ARG A 40 -8.26 4.29 3.59
N LYS A 41 -8.58 3.03 3.94
CA LYS A 41 -7.87 2.24 4.95
C LYS A 41 -6.73 1.40 4.38
N SER A 42 -6.52 1.44 3.06
CA SER A 42 -5.54 0.59 2.38
C SER A 42 -4.24 1.32 2.10
N VAL A 43 -3.13 0.60 2.22
CA VAL A 43 -1.79 1.07 1.82
C VAL A 43 -1.30 0.24 0.65
N SER A 44 -0.75 0.91 -0.37
CA SER A 44 -0.22 0.25 -1.56
C SER A 44 1.26 -0.07 -1.37
N ILE A 45 1.60 -1.36 -1.35
CA ILE A 45 2.97 -1.85 -1.31
C ILE A 45 3.41 -2.17 -2.74
N ARG A 46 4.47 -1.51 -3.21
CA ARG A 46 5.05 -1.74 -4.53
C ARG A 46 6.56 -1.73 -4.45
N THR A 47 7.15 -2.74 -5.06
CA THR A 47 8.59 -2.84 -5.30
C THR A 47 8.85 -2.44 -6.76
N LYS A 48 9.83 -1.56 -6.99
CA LYS A 48 10.29 -1.21 -8.35
C LYS A 48 11.65 -1.85 -8.58
N ASP A 49 12.71 -1.04 -8.50
CA ASP A 49 14.05 -1.42 -8.94
C ASP A 49 14.87 -2.08 -7.81
N ARG A 50 14.50 -1.83 -6.55
CA ARG A 50 15.20 -2.33 -5.36
C ARG A 50 14.39 -3.42 -4.68
N LYS A 51 15.06 -4.41 -4.08
CA LYS A 51 14.44 -5.48 -3.26
C LYS A 51 13.99 -4.99 -1.87
N THR A 52 13.46 -3.77 -1.79
CA THR A 52 12.95 -3.17 -0.56
C THR A 52 11.61 -2.51 -0.83
N PHE A 53 10.78 -2.43 0.20
CA PHE A 53 9.54 -1.68 0.17
C PHE A 53 9.44 -0.84 1.43
N GLN A 54 8.69 0.26 1.34
CA GLN A 54 8.43 1.15 2.46
C GLN A 54 6.94 1.48 2.41
N ALA A 55 6.30 1.45 3.58
CA ALA A 55 4.87 1.68 3.71
C ALA A 55 4.59 2.44 5.02
N PRO A 56 3.68 3.42 5.01
CA PRO A 56 3.16 3.98 6.25
C PRO A 56 2.32 2.93 6.99
N VAL A 57 2.49 2.86 8.31
CA VAL A 57 1.81 1.88 9.18
C VAL A 57 0.83 2.53 10.17
N GLY A 58 0.93 3.84 10.39
CA GLY A 58 0.10 4.61 11.31
C GLY A 58 0.60 6.04 11.47
N THR A 59 0.02 6.76 12.44
CA THR A 59 0.46 8.09 12.88
C THR A 59 0.99 8.03 14.31
N ALA A 60 1.72 9.06 14.75
CA ALA A 60 2.29 9.12 16.10
C ALA A 60 1.22 9.25 17.21
N ASP A 61 0.00 9.65 16.85
CA ASP A 61 -1.12 9.83 17.78
C ASP A 61 -1.86 8.52 18.08
N MET A 62 -1.55 7.43 17.34
CA MET A 62 -2.17 6.12 17.54
C MET A 62 -1.52 5.37 18.70
N ALA A 63 -2.28 4.46 19.32
CA ALA A 63 -1.75 3.59 20.35
C ALA A 63 -0.67 2.64 19.78
N PRO A 64 0.43 2.38 20.51
CA PRO A 64 1.49 1.48 20.04
C PRO A 64 0.99 0.08 19.65
N GLU A 65 -0.03 -0.42 20.35
CA GLU A 65 -0.64 -1.74 20.11
C GLU A 65 -1.32 -1.79 18.75
N GLU A 66 -2.09 -0.75 18.38
CA GLU A 66 -2.75 -0.65 17.07
C GLU A 66 -1.73 -0.55 15.93
N ILE A 67 -0.61 0.15 16.17
CA ILE A 67 0.49 0.24 15.20
C ILE A 67 1.13 -1.14 15.03
N ALA A 68 1.37 -1.88 16.11
CA ALA A 68 1.93 -3.23 16.05
C ALA A 68 1.01 -4.19 15.26
N GLU A 69 -0.31 -4.13 15.49
CA GLU A 69 -1.30 -4.91 14.73
C GLU A 69 -1.26 -4.58 13.23
N ASN A 70 -1.13 -3.30 12.87
CA ASN A 70 -1.00 -2.88 11.48
C ASN A 70 0.30 -3.39 10.84
N VAL A 71 1.42 -3.34 11.56
CA VAL A 71 2.71 -3.89 11.12
C VAL A 71 2.60 -5.39 10.87
N ASP A 72 1.98 -6.13 11.79
CA ASP A 72 1.75 -7.57 11.67
C ASP A 72 0.85 -7.92 10.48
N ALA A 73 -0.23 -7.16 10.25
CA ALA A 73 -1.10 -7.32 9.10
C ALA A 73 -0.33 -7.15 7.78
N ILE A 74 0.55 -6.15 7.71
CA ILE A 74 1.40 -5.90 6.54
C ILE A 74 2.41 -7.03 6.35
N LEU A 75 3.12 -7.42 7.41
CA LEU A 75 4.12 -8.50 7.34
C LEU A 75 3.50 -9.82 6.91
N LYS A 76 2.36 -10.21 7.49
CA LYS A 76 1.62 -11.42 7.08
C LYS A 76 1.22 -11.37 5.61
N ARG A 77 0.74 -10.22 5.12
CA ARG A 77 0.36 -10.05 3.71
C ARG A 77 1.56 -10.14 2.76
N VAL A 78 2.72 -9.62 3.16
CA VAL A 78 3.95 -9.67 2.35
C VAL A 78 4.53 -11.08 2.34
N ILE A 79 4.66 -11.73 3.50
CA ILE A 79 5.17 -13.10 3.63
C ILE A 79 4.32 -14.06 2.79
N GLY A 80 2.99 -13.93 2.81
CA GLY A 80 2.10 -14.77 1.99
C GLY A 80 2.20 -14.56 0.48
N LYS A 81 2.85 -13.48 0.02
CA LYS A 81 3.12 -13.24 -1.41
C LYS A 81 4.53 -13.66 -1.86
N LEU A 82 5.45 -13.87 -0.92
CA LEU A 82 6.83 -14.24 -1.22
C LEU A 82 6.94 -15.77 -1.33
N GLU A 83 7.56 -16.27 -2.39
CA GLU A 83 7.70 -17.72 -2.64
C GLU A 83 8.40 -18.47 -1.51
N LYS A 84 9.38 -17.83 -0.87
CA LYS A 84 10.12 -18.38 0.29
C LYS A 84 9.68 -17.77 1.62
N GLY A 85 8.58 -17.03 1.64
CA GLY A 85 8.01 -16.41 2.83
C GLY A 85 9.02 -15.56 3.61
N LYS A 86 9.16 -15.85 4.91
CA LYS A 86 10.01 -15.12 5.86
C LYS A 86 11.51 -15.20 5.52
N MET A 87 11.96 -16.27 4.85
CA MET A 87 13.37 -16.43 4.49
C MET A 87 13.86 -15.42 3.43
N ASN A 88 12.93 -14.74 2.73
CA ASN A 88 13.26 -13.67 1.79
C ASN A 88 13.41 -12.29 2.46
N ILE A 89 13.17 -12.17 3.77
CA ILE A 89 13.24 -10.92 4.52
C ILE A 89 14.49 -10.94 5.39
N ASP A 90 15.47 -10.12 5.05
CA ASP A 90 16.74 -10.01 5.78
C ASP A 90 16.59 -9.13 7.04
N SER A 91 15.92 -7.99 6.90
CA SER A 91 15.68 -7.08 8.01
C SER A 91 14.40 -6.26 7.84
N ALA A 92 13.86 -5.81 8.96
CA ALA A 92 12.71 -4.91 9.02
C ALA A 92 13.02 -3.75 9.98
N TYR A 93 12.65 -2.54 9.57
CA TYR A 93 12.88 -1.32 10.36
C TYR A 93 11.59 -0.53 10.48
N VAL A 94 11.38 0.08 11.65
CA VAL A 94 10.30 1.05 11.89
C VAL A 94 10.93 2.35 12.37
N LYS A 95 10.38 3.46 11.87
CA LYS A 95 10.80 4.80 12.24
C LYS A 95 9.61 5.75 12.22
N THR A 96 9.70 6.81 13.00
CA THR A 96 8.85 7.99 12.79
C THR A 96 9.38 8.78 11.58
N THR A 97 8.57 9.66 10.99
CA THR A 97 8.94 10.44 9.80
C THR A 97 10.28 11.17 9.99
N MET A 98 10.51 11.74 11.17
CA MET A 98 11.68 12.57 11.49
C MET A 98 12.67 11.91 12.47
N GLY A 99 12.38 10.72 13.00
CA GLY A 99 13.22 10.06 14.00
C GLY A 99 14.21 9.04 13.43
N PRO A 100 15.13 8.56 14.29
CA PRO A 100 15.99 7.42 13.97
C PRO A 100 15.17 6.16 13.75
N SER A 101 15.75 5.19 13.05
CA SER A 101 15.11 3.92 12.74
C SER A 101 15.52 2.83 13.73
N GLU A 102 14.52 2.11 14.22
CA GLU A 102 14.70 0.95 15.08
C GLU A 102 14.52 -0.35 14.29
N ARG A 103 15.36 -1.35 14.58
CA ARG A 103 15.33 -2.65 13.92
C ARG A 103 14.35 -3.58 14.64
N LEU A 104 13.47 -4.22 13.87
CA LEU A 104 12.47 -5.18 14.33
C LEU A 104 12.88 -6.63 14.06
N ILE A 105 13.53 -6.88 12.92
CA ILE A 105 14.03 -8.19 12.46
C ILE A 105 15.43 -7.99 11.92
#